data_AF-A0A397AQG4-F1
#
_entry.id   AF-A0A397AQG4-F1
#
_cell.length_a   1.000
_cell.length_b   1.000
_cell.length_c   1.000
_cell.angle_alpha   90.00
_cell.angle_beta   90.00
_cell.angle_gamma   90.00
#
_symmetry.space_group_name_H-M   'P 1'
#
loop_
_entity.id
_entity.type
_entity.pdbx_description
1 polymer ?
#
loop_
_entity_poly.entity_id
_entity_poly.type
_entity_poly.pdbx_seq_one_letter_code
_entity_poly.pdbx_strand_id
1 'polypeptide(L)'
;HNQVGAINALLSSHANPICLDDSNMTPLDVGSHSGTLREMAIRSLVSCGSLDINGAYCGDTPLHLALKQGHKEAALALVACGADIYQTNRDGRRAIDCCISAELQYSIKKASGSVDVYVSYDPPYYAFAKAVCDSIETNFISVNLRPVLETVYLYTRQIIPFQRSVVVHKSTPTTDPTSHRVHLYAIEMNQDVFTQAMRSLLDGLRDEVSDLKERVVAAKDAILQCQLFVVVLSAESILTSLVSDQLAFAEDKGKRIVPICLHSNGDGMDKLTGLFQTRLLVFGDDLGFEHGMDNLVECLDENVQQAKASVHQVADDTAKTSTDDIIDALL
;
A
#
# COMPACT_ATOMS: atom_id res chain seq x y z
N HIS A 1 26.13 -1.33 -26.13
CA HIS A 1 25.08 -0.49 -26.75
C HIS A 1 23.76 -1.25 -26.78
N ASN A 2 22.65 -0.61 -26.40
CA ASN A 2 21.32 -1.20 -26.23
C ASN A 2 20.57 -1.44 -27.57
N GLN A 3 21.19 -2.17 -28.49
CA GLN A 3 20.70 -2.37 -29.86
C GLN A 3 19.73 -3.55 -29.94
N VAL A 4 18.44 -3.29 -29.67
CA VAL A 4 17.38 -4.32 -29.66
C VAL A 4 17.30 -5.12 -30.97
N GLY A 5 17.46 -4.46 -32.12
CA GLY A 5 17.45 -5.13 -33.42
C GLY A 5 18.59 -6.15 -33.58
N ALA A 6 19.78 -5.82 -33.08
CA ALA A 6 20.93 -6.74 -33.10
C ALA A 6 20.73 -7.90 -32.12
N ILE A 7 20.20 -7.62 -30.92
CA ILE A 7 19.85 -8.66 -29.93
C ILE A 7 18.88 -9.66 -30.56
N ASN A 8 17.78 -9.19 -31.16
CA ASN A 8 16.78 -10.06 -31.78
C ASN A 8 17.35 -10.88 -32.95
N ALA A 9 18.22 -10.29 -33.78
CA ALA A 9 18.87 -11.01 -34.88
C ALA A 9 19.80 -12.13 -34.37
N LEU A 10 20.57 -11.87 -33.31
CA LEU A 10 21.44 -12.87 -32.68
C LEU A 10 20.62 -13.99 -32.02
N LEU A 11 19.58 -13.65 -31.26
CA LEU A 11 18.69 -14.63 -30.63
C LEU A 11 17.96 -15.49 -31.67
N SER A 12 17.50 -14.89 -32.77
CA SER A 12 16.91 -15.63 -33.91
C SER A 12 17.89 -16.60 -34.57
N SER A 13 19.20 -16.32 -34.43
CA SER A 13 20.29 -17.18 -34.90
C SER A 13 20.74 -18.19 -33.84
N HIS A 14 19.94 -18.43 -32.79
CA HIS A 14 20.22 -19.35 -31.69
C HIS A 14 21.45 -18.94 -30.84
N ALA A 15 21.78 -17.65 -30.77
CA ALA A 15 22.78 -17.18 -29.83
C ALA A 15 22.33 -17.44 -28.39
N ASN A 16 23.25 -17.93 -27.55
CA ASN A 16 22.96 -18.26 -26.16
C ASN A 16 22.91 -16.97 -25.29
N PRO A 17 21.77 -16.58 -24.71
CA PRO A 17 21.67 -15.37 -23.88
C PRO A 17 22.30 -15.50 -22.49
N ILE A 18 22.68 -16.72 -22.07
CA ILE A 18 23.39 -16.99 -20.81
C ILE A 18 24.88 -17.27 -21.04
N CYS A 19 25.43 -16.93 -22.21
CA CYS A 19 26.87 -17.05 -22.43
C CYS A 19 27.63 -16.15 -21.45
N LEU A 20 28.74 -16.64 -20.92
CA LEU A 20 29.55 -15.91 -19.97
C LEU A 20 30.78 -15.33 -20.67
N ASP A 21 31.12 -14.09 -20.35
CA ASP A 21 32.39 -13.49 -20.73
C ASP A 21 33.54 -13.91 -19.79
N ASP A 22 34.74 -13.35 -20.00
CA ASP A 22 35.92 -13.63 -19.17
C ASP A 22 35.76 -13.22 -17.70
N SER A 23 34.76 -12.39 -17.38
CA SER A 23 34.40 -11.97 -16.02
C SER A 23 33.22 -12.75 -15.45
N ASN A 24 32.83 -13.88 -16.08
CA ASN A 24 31.65 -14.67 -15.74
C ASN A 24 30.33 -13.90 -15.79
N MET A 25 30.24 -12.84 -16.61
CA MET A 25 29.02 -12.05 -16.77
C MET A 25 28.23 -12.47 -17.99
N THR A 26 26.91 -12.55 -17.86
CA THR A 26 26.00 -12.67 -18.99
C THR A 26 25.89 -11.34 -19.75
N PRO A 27 25.40 -11.34 -21.02
CA PRO A 27 25.08 -10.10 -21.72
C PRO A 27 24.15 -9.15 -20.93
N LEU A 28 23.24 -9.71 -20.13
CA LEU A 28 22.39 -8.94 -19.23
C LEU A 28 23.21 -8.32 -18.09
N ASP A 29 24.09 -9.09 -17.44
CA ASP A 29 24.96 -8.60 -16.37
C ASP A 29 25.88 -7.46 -16.84
N VAL A 30 26.49 -7.60 -18.01
CA VAL A 30 27.33 -6.56 -18.63
C VAL A 30 26.51 -5.29 -18.89
N GLY A 31 25.29 -5.45 -19.38
CA GLY A 31 24.36 -4.35 -19.61
C GLY A 31 23.97 -3.63 -18.30
N SER A 32 23.79 -4.38 -17.22
CA SER A 32 23.46 -3.86 -15.89
C SER A 32 24.64 -3.14 -15.27
N HIS A 33 25.83 -3.74 -15.35
CA HIS A 33 27.08 -3.19 -14.83
C HIS A 33 27.51 -1.91 -15.56
N SER A 34 27.22 -1.80 -16.86
CA SER A 34 27.54 -0.61 -17.66
C SER A 34 26.45 0.48 -17.61
N GLY A 35 25.29 0.20 -17.03
CA GLY A 35 24.15 1.12 -16.98
C GLY A 35 23.47 1.35 -18.33
N THR A 36 23.78 0.53 -19.34
CA THR A 36 23.26 0.74 -20.71
C THR A 36 21.93 0.04 -20.98
N LEU A 37 21.48 -0.84 -20.07
CA LEU A 37 20.22 -1.57 -20.24
C LEU A 37 18.99 -0.68 -20.25
N ARG A 38 18.05 -1.04 -21.13
CA ARG A 38 16.68 -0.51 -21.13
C ARG A 38 15.68 -1.66 -21.24
N GLU A 39 14.45 -1.36 -20.85
CA GLU A 39 13.35 -2.32 -20.73
C GLU A 39 13.18 -3.21 -21.98
N MET A 40 13.17 -2.64 -23.18
CA MET A 40 12.98 -3.40 -24.43
C MET A 40 14.09 -4.43 -24.69
N ALA A 41 15.34 -4.13 -24.32
CA ALA A 41 16.43 -5.09 -24.48
C ALA A 41 16.33 -6.21 -23.45
N ILE A 42 15.97 -5.89 -22.21
CA ILE A 42 15.73 -6.88 -21.15
C ILE A 42 14.61 -7.82 -21.58
N ARG A 43 13.45 -7.28 -22.02
CA ARG A 43 12.33 -8.07 -22.52
C ARG A 43 12.73 -8.97 -23.69
N SER A 44 13.55 -8.47 -24.61
CA SER A 44 14.04 -9.26 -25.74
C SER A 44 14.89 -10.45 -25.26
N LEU A 45 15.81 -10.22 -24.31
CA LEU A 45 16.66 -11.28 -23.75
C LEU A 45 15.87 -12.30 -22.92
N VAL A 46 14.92 -11.84 -22.11
CA VAL A 46 14.09 -12.69 -21.24
C VAL A 46 13.06 -13.49 -22.06
N SER A 47 12.58 -12.97 -23.18
CA SER A 47 11.55 -13.64 -24.00
C SER A 47 11.99 -14.99 -24.60
N CYS A 48 13.30 -15.27 -24.64
CA CYS A 48 13.83 -16.57 -25.05
C CYS A 48 13.64 -17.68 -23.99
N GLY A 49 13.22 -17.34 -22.77
CA GLY A 49 12.88 -18.31 -21.70
C GLY A 49 14.05 -19.03 -21.04
N SER A 50 15.26 -18.96 -21.63
CA SER A 50 16.48 -19.56 -21.07
C SER A 50 17.23 -18.67 -20.08
N LEU A 51 16.94 -17.36 -20.08
CA LEU A 51 17.58 -16.38 -19.20
C LEU A 51 16.64 -16.04 -18.04
N ASP A 52 17.06 -16.39 -16.83
CA ASP A 52 16.46 -15.90 -15.59
C ASP A 52 16.98 -14.50 -15.25
N ILE A 53 16.08 -13.52 -15.17
CA ILE A 53 16.39 -12.12 -14.79
C ILE A 53 16.90 -12.01 -13.34
N ASN A 54 16.57 -12.98 -12.49
CA ASN A 54 16.99 -13.05 -11.10
C ASN A 54 18.20 -13.97 -10.88
N GLY A 55 18.75 -14.55 -11.95
CA GLY A 55 19.89 -15.45 -11.88
C GLY A 55 21.18 -14.72 -11.47
N ALA A 56 21.86 -15.25 -10.45
CA ALA A 56 23.13 -14.71 -9.96
C ALA A 56 24.35 -15.44 -10.59
N TYR A 57 24.50 -15.34 -11.91
CA TYR A 57 25.51 -16.10 -12.66
C TYR A 57 26.95 -15.71 -12.31
N CYS A 58 27.24 -14.41 -12.21
CA CYS A 58 28.52 -13.88 -11.75
C CYS A 58 28.64 -13.81 -10.21
N GLY A 59 27.60 -14.25 -9.50
CA GLY A 59 27.48 -14.17 -8.05
C GLY A 59 26.59 -13.05 -7.55
N ASP A 60 26.35 -12.03 -8.37
CA ASP A 60 25.35 -10.97 -8.19
C ASP A 60 24.20 -11.17 -9.19
N THR A 61 22.98 -10.77 -8.83
CA THR A 61 21.89 -10.66 -9.81
C THR A 61 22.11 -9.43 -10.70
N PRO A 62 21.51 -9.37 -11.91
CA PRO A 62 21.53 -8.17 -12.74
C PRO A 62 21.13 -6.89 -11.97
N LEU A 63 20.17 -6.99 -11.06
CA LEU A 63 19.72 -5.85 -10.23
C LEU A 63 20.78 -5.42 -9.21
N HIS A 64 21.50 -6.36 -8.59
CA HIS A 64 22.63 -6.03 -7.70
C HIS A 64 23.69 -5.21 -8.44
N LEU A 65 24.07 -5.61 -9.65
CA LEU A 65 25.07 -4.91 -10.45
C LEU A 65 24.65 -3.48 -10.77
N ALA A 66 23.40 -3.29 -11.22
CA ALA A 66 22.86 -1.96 -11.50
C ALA A 66 22.83 -1.07 -10.24
N LEU A 67 22.44 -1.63 -9.09
CA LEU A 67 22.33 -0.89 -7.82
C LEU A 67 23.69 -0.54 -7.21
N LYS A 68 24.66 -1.46 -7.25
CA LYS A 68 26.04 -1.22 -6.80
C LYS A 68 26.73 -0.11 -7.57
N GLN A 69 26.45 -0.03 -8.87
CA GLN A 69 27.02 0.99 -9.76
C GLN A 69 26.19 2.29 -9.82
N GLY A 70 25.07 2.36 -9.12
CA GLY A 70 24.22 3.56 -9.09
C GLY A 70 23.44 3.82 -10.38
N HIS A 71 23.25 2.80 -11.23
CA HIS A 71 22.58 2.93 -12.53
C HIS A 71 21.06 2.87 -12.39
N LYS A 72 20.48 4.00 -11.97
CA LYS A 72 19.03 4.17 -11.70
C LYS A 72 18.14 3.69 -12.85
N GLU A 73 18.41 4.12 -14.07
CA GLU A 73 17.57 3.80 -15.23
C GLU A 73 17.60 2.30 -15.57
N ALA A 74 18.77 1.67 -15.44
CA ALA A 74 18.92 0.24 -15.66
C ALA A 74 18.20 -0.56 -14.55
N ALA A 75 18.33 -0.15 -13.30
CA ALA A 75 17.65 -0.77 -12.17
C ALA A 75 16.12 -0.67 -12.29
N LEU A 76 15.59 0.50 -12.65
CA LEU A 76 14.15 0.69 -12.92
C LEU A 76 13.65 -0.19 -14.06
N ALA A 77 14.43 -0.30 -15.14
CA ALA A 77 14.08 -1.16 -16.26
C ALA A 77 14.06 -2.65 -15.89
N LEU A 78 14.98 -3.10 -15.03
CA LEU A 78 15.00 -4.47 -14.50
C LEU A 78 13.76 -4.76 -13.64
N VAL A 79 13.42 -3.85 -12.72
CA VAL A 79 12.22 -3.98 -11.88
C VAL A 79 10.94 -4.03 -12.74
N ALA A 80 10.82 -3.18 -13.75
CA ALA A 80 9.70 -3.19 -14.69
C ALA A 80 9.60 -4.49 -15.53
N CYS A 81 10.71 -5.24 -15.63
CA CYS A 81 10.76 -6.55 -16.28
C CYS A 81 10.61 -7.73 -15.31
N GLY A 82 10.35 -7.49 -14.02
CA GLY A 82 10.13 -8.52 -13.02
C GLY A 82 11.36 -8.94 -12.21
N ALA A 83 12.39 -8.10 -12.15
CA ALA A 83 13.51 -8.34 -11.24
C ALA A 83 13.05 -8.23 -9.78
N ASP A 84 13.36 -9.24 -8.98
CA ASP A 84 13.04 -9.30 -7.56
C ASP A 84 14.06 -8.49 -6.75
N ILE A 85 13.55 -7.52 -6.00
CA ILE A 85 14.33 -6.63 -5.15
C ILE A 85 14.87 -7.31 -3.88
N TYR A 86 14.28 -8.45 -3.49
CA TYR A 86 14.63 -9.22 -2.30
C TYR A 86 15.47 -10.46 -2.59
N GLN A 87 15.65 -10.83 -3.86
CA GLN A 87 16.52 -11.93 -4.24
C GLN A 87 17.93 -11.70 -3.69
N THR A 88 18.50 -12.73 -3.08
CA THR A 88 19.85 -12.67 -2.50
C THR A 88 20.92 -13.07 -3.49
N ASN A 89 22.08 -12.40 -3.44
CA ASN A 89 23.29 -12.78 -4.15
C ASN A 89 24.03 -13.94 -3.45
N ARG A 90 25.19 -14.36 -3.97
CA ARG A 90 26.03 -15.42 -3.34
C ARG A 90 26.57 -15.05 -1.96
N ASP A 91 26.64 -13.76 -1.63
CA ASP A 91 27.04 -13.28 -0.30
C ASP A 91 25.85 -13.23 0.68
N GLY A 92 24.65 -13.67 0.29
CA GLY A 92 23.45 -13.61 1.11
C GLY A 92 22.84 -12.20 1.25
N ARG A 93 23.34 -11.21 0.51
CA ARG A 93 22.80 -9.84 0.52
C ARG A 93 21.67 -9.69 -0.49
N ARG A 94 20.65 -8.90 -0.16
CA ARG A 94 19.56 -8.54 -1.07
C ARG A 94 19.99 -7.41 -1.99
N ALA A 95 19.36 -7.31 -3.17
CA ALA A 95 19.70 -6.29 -4.15
C ALA A 95 19.57 -4.87 -3.57
N ILE A 96 18.46 -4.61 -2.85
CA ILE A 96 18.19 -3.32 -2.20
C ILE A 96 19.18 -2.94 -1.11
N ASP A 97 19.88 -3.89 -0.49
CA ASP A 97 20.87 -3.63 0.55
C ASP A 97 22.24 -3.25 -0.05
N CYS A 98 22.43 -3.50 -1.35
CA CYS A 98 23.64 -3.16 -2.10
C CYS A 98 23.54 -1.82 -2.85
N CYS A 99 22.47 -1.05 -2.63
CA CYS A 99 22.30 0.29 -3.22
C CYS A 99 23.41 1.24 -2.76
N ILE A 100 23.96 2.00 -3.71
CA ILE A 100 24.98 3.01 -3.41
C ILE A 100 24.42 4.23 -2.64
N SER A 101 23.12 4.48 -2.71
CA SER A 101 22.46 5.60 -2.02
C SER A 101 21.03 5.27 -1.57
N ALA A 102 20.59 5.95 -0.51
CA ALA A 102 19.22 5.84 0.01
C ALA A 102 18.17 6.34 -1.00
N GLU A 103 18.47 7.40 -1.76
CA GLU A 103 17.59 7.91 -2.82
C GLU A 103 17.32 6.85 -3.89
N LEU A 104 18.38 6.16 -4.35
CA LEU A 104 18.23 5.08 -5.33
C LEU A 104 17.39 3.95 -4.76
N GLN A 105 17.68 3.53 -3.52
CA GLN A 105 16.91 2.51 -2.82
C GLN A 105 15.42 2.87 -2.73
N TYR A 106 15.09 4.10 -2.34
CA TYR A 106 13.72 4.61 -2.29
C TYR A 106 13.03 4.54 -3.66
N SER A 107 13.71 5.00 -4.72
CA SER A 107 13.12 5.01 -6.06
C SER A 107 12.78 3.61 -6.57
N ILE A 108 13.61 2.61 -6.24
CA ILE A 108 13.40 1.20 -6.62
C ILE A 108 12.31 0.53 -5.79
N LYS A 109 12.24 0.81 -4.48
CA LYS A 109 11.12 0.35 -3.64
C LYS A 109 9.79 0.88 -4.16
N LYS A 110 9.73 2.17 -4.49
CA LYS A 110 8.53 2.80 -5.06
C LYS A 110 8.13 2.18 -6.40
N ALA A 111 9.08 1.91 -7.29
CA ALA A 111 8.82 1.31 -8.59
C ALA A 111 8.39 -0.16 -8.51
N SER A 112 8.88 -0.91 -7.53
CA SER A 112 8.49 -2.31 -7.29
C SER A 112 7.17 -2.46 -6.52
N GLY A 113 6.59 -1.35 -6.03
CA GLY A 113 5.43 -1.39 -5.14
C GLY A 113 5.76 -1.85 -3.72
N SER A 114 7.05 -1.96 -3.36
CA SER A 114 7.48 -2.21 -1.99
C SER A 114 7.21 -0.98 -1.13
N VAL A 115 6.63 -1.22 0.04
CA VAL A 115 6.23 -0.18 0.98
C VAL A 115 6.85 -0.49 2.34
N ASP A 116 7.53 0.49 2.92
CA ASP A 116 8.05 0.37 4.30
C ASP A 116 6.94 0.70 5.31
N VAL A 117 6.17 1.76 5.03
CA VAL A 117 5.17 2.32 5.93
C VAL A 117 3.79 2.41 5.26
N TYR A 118 2.77 1.86 5.89
CA TYR A 118 1.38 2.12 5.51
C TYR A 118 0.74 3.10 6.51
N VAL A 119 0.14 4.19 6.00
CA VAL A 119 -0.54 5.21 6.80
C VAL A 119 -2.05 5.08 6.62
N SER A 120 -2.75 4.69 7.68
CA SER A 120 -4.20 4.77 7.79
C SER A 120 -4.60 6.02 8.57
N TYR A 121 -5.71 6.64 8.18
CA TYR A 121 -6.23 7.87 8.77
C TYR A 121 -7.75 7.95 8.56
N ASP A 122 -8.40 8.81 9.34
CA ASP A 122 -9.79 9.21 9.06
C ASP A 122 -9.85 10.36 8.06
N PRO A 123 -10.83 10.40 7.16
CA PRO A 123 -10.82 11.38 6.08
C PRO A 123 -10.75 12.87 6.48
N PRO A 124 -11.19 13.37 7.66
CA PRO A 124 -11.01 14.78 8.02
C PRO A 124 -9.52 15.15 8.19
N TYR A 125 -8.68 14.16 8.51
CA TYR A 125 -7.26 14.34 8.77
C TYR A 125 -6.38 14.05 7.55
N TYR A 126 -6.96 13.98 6.35
CA TYR A 126 -6.18 13.77 5.13
C TYR A 126 -5.02 14.74 4.97
N ALA A 127 -5.24 16.04 5.22
CA ALA A 127 -4.19 17.05 5.08
C ALA A 127 -3.01 16.78 6.03
N PHE A 128 -3.31 16.38 7.27
CA PHE A 128 -2.28 16.00 8.24
C PHE A 128 -1.57 14.70 7.82
N ALA A 129 -2.33 13.66 7.49
CA ALA A 129 -1.77 12.37 7.06
C ALA A 129 -0.89 12.52 5.82
N LYS A 130 -1.29 13.39 4.88
CA LYS A 130 -0.50 13.72 3.70
C LYS A 130 0.80 14.44 4.06
N ALA A 131 0.76 15.41 4.98
CA ALA A 131 1.96 16.08 5.48
C ALA A 131 2.92 15.11 6.20
N VAL A 132 2.38 14.16 6.97
CA VAL A 132 3.15 13.07 7.59
C VAL A 132 3.83 12.23 6.51
N CYS A 133 3.10 11.80 5.48
CA CYS A 133 3.68 11.03 4.36
C CYS A 133 4.80 11.80 3.66
N ASP A 134 4.57 13.07 3.30
CA ASP A 134 5.54 13.90 2.59
C ASP A 134 6.83 14.08 3.41
N SER A 135 6.70 14.21 4.73
CA SER A 135 7.85 14.31 5.62
C SER A 135 8.60 12.98 5.77
N ILE A 136 7.89 11.85 5.89
CA ILE A 136 8.51 10.51 5.93
C ILE A 136 9.25 10.23 4.61
N GLU A 137 8.65 10.57 3.46
CA GLU A 137 9.28 10.37 2.14
C GLU A 137 10.55 11.22 1.95
N THR A 138 10.67 12.35 2.64
CA THR A 138 11.89 13.20 2.64
C THR A 138 13.10 12.45 3.22
N ASN A 139 12.86 11.44 4.08
CA ASN A 139 13.90 10.58 4.66
C ASN A 139 14.13 9.28 3.86
N PHE A 140 13.70 9.23 2.59
CA PHE A 140 13.83 8.06 1.70
C PHE A 140 13.13 6.79 2.20
N ILE A 141 12.09 6.95 3.01
CA ILE A 141 11.24 5.86 3.48
C ILE A 141 10.03 5.76 2.54
N SER A 142 9.74 4.56 2.02
CA SER A 142 8.62 4.37 1.10
C SER A 142 7.29 4.27 1.84
N VAL A 143 6.32 5.11 1.46
CA VAL A 143 5.03 5.23 2.15
C VAL A 143 3.86 4.93 1.22
N ASN A 144 2.90 4.14 1.71
CA ASN A 144 1.58 3.99 1.11
C ASN A 144 0.57 4.71 1.99
N LEU A 145 -0.12 5.69 1.42
CA LEU A 145 -1.22 6.39 2.07
C LEU A 145 -2.54 5.79 1.59
N ARG A 146 -3.44 5.48 2.53
CA ARG A 146 -4.81 5.09 2.20
C ARG A 146 -5.42 6.12 1.21
N PRO A 147 -5.97 5.72 0.06
CA PRO A 147 -6.50 6.69 -0.90
C PRO A 147 -7.71 7.46 -0.33
N VAL A 148 -7.77 8.77 -0.61
CA VAL A 148 -8.99 9.57 -0.45
C VAL A 148 -9.89 9.22 -1.63
N LEU A 149 -11.08 8.68 -1.37
CA LEU A 149 -12.14 8.70 -2.36
C LEU A 149 -13.00 9.93 -2.08
N GLU A 150 -13.23 10.76 -3.10
CA GLU A 150 -14.13 11.93 -3.07
C GLU A 150 -15.60 11.55 -2.80
N THR A 151 -15.88 10.25 -2.70
CA THR A 151 -17.20 9.70 -2.43
C THR A 151 -17.25 9.18 -1.00
N VAL A 152 -18.32 9.54 -0.30
CA VAL A 152 -18.76 9.01 1.01
C VAL A 152 -18.25 9.77 2.26
N TYR A 153 -18.67 11.04 2.35
CA TYR A 153 -19.40 11.51 3.53
C TYR A 153 -20.88 11.65 3.19
N LEU A 154 -21.59 10.53 3.02
CA LEU A 154 -23.05 10.56 3.14
C LEU A 154 -23.41 10.31 4.60
N TYR A 155 -23.24 11.34 5.44
CA TYR A 155 -24.17 11.51 6.56
C TYR A 155 -25.55 11.73 5.95
N THR A 156 -26.25 10.65 5.58
CA THR A 156 -27.69 10.59 5.27
C THR A 156 -28.26 11.92 4.73
N ARG A 157 -27.81 12.38 3.56
CA ARG A 157 -28.32 13.63 2.95
C ARG A 157 -28.59 13.53 1.45
N GLN A 158 -28.68 12.33 0.88
CA GLN A 158 -29.55 12.18 -0.28
C GLN A 158 -31.00 12.26 0.21
N ILE A 159 -31.61 13.44 0.07
CA ILE A 159 -33.06 13.57 0.13
C ILE A 159 -33.59 12.79 -1.08
N ILE A 160 -33.95 11.53 -0.88
CA ILE A 160 -34.67 10.78 -1.91
C ILE A 160 -36.05 11.40 -2.01
N PRO A 161 -36.46 11.93 -3.18
CA PRO A 161 -37.70 12.65 -3.32
C PRO A 161 -38.89 11.69 -3.41
N PHE A 162 -39.13 10.89 -2.36
CA PHE A 162 -40.31 10.05 -2.21
C PHE A 162 -41.62 10.84 -2.34
N GLN A 163 -41.55 12.16 -2.17
CA GLN A 163 -42.64 13.11 -2.38
C GLN A 163 -43.28 13.02 -3.77
N ARG A 164 -42.55 12.55 -4.81
CA ARG A 164 -43.10 12.32 -6.16
C ARG A 164 -43.89 11.01 -6.31
N SER A 165 -43.76 10.09 -5.35
CA SER A 165 -44.53 8.82 -5.34
C SER A 165 -45.88 8.96 -4.65
N VAL A 166 -46.13 10.08 -3.96
CA VAL A 166 -47.37 10.36 -3.25
C VAL A 166 -48.22 11.31 -4.09
N VAL A 167 -49.29 10.80 -4.69
CA VAL A 167 -50.26 11.60 -5.46
C VAL A 167 -51.44 11.92 -4.54
N VAL A 168 -51.65 13.21 -4.26
CA VAL A 168 -52.73 13.67 -3.41
C VAL A 168 -53.89 14.15 -4.30
N HIS A 169 -54.97 13.39 -4.35
CA HIS A 169 -56.20 13.79 -5.01
C HIS A 169 -57.09 14.55 -4.03
N LYS A 170 -57.36 15.83 -4.34
CA LYS A 170 -58.35 16.64 -3.62
C LYS A 170 -59.74 16.31 -4.16
N SER A 171 -60.62 15.69 -3.37
CA SER A 171 -62.00 15.50 -3.81
C SER A 171 -62.71 16.85 -3.91
N THR A 172 -63.46 17.07 -5.00
CA THR A 172 -64.28 18.27 -5.16
C THR A 172 -65.34 18.34 -4.07
N PRO A 173 -65.54 19.51 -3.42
CA PRO A 173 -66.54 19.62 -2.37
C PRO A 173 -67.94 19.42 -2.96
N THR A 174 -68.72 18.52 -2.37
CA THR A 174 -70.14 18.38 -2.66
C THR A 174 -70.84 19.71 -2.35
N THR A 175 -71.56 20.26 -3.33
CA THR A 175 -72.30 21.52 -3.22
C THR A 175 -73.54 21.33 -2.36
N ASP A 176 -73.34 21.26 -1.04
CA ASP A 176 -74.42 21.40 -0.06
C ASP A 176 -74.07 22.53 0.92
N PRO A 177 -74.79 23.66 0.90
CA PRO A 177 -74.42 24.88 1.64
C PRO A 177 -74.61 24.79 3.16
N THR A 178 -75.08 23.66 3.72
CA THR A 178 -75.27 23.49 5.17
C THR A 178 -74.35 22.48 5.84
N SER A 179 -73.55 21.74 5.06
CA SER A 179 -72.58 20.79 5.61
C SER A 179 -71.23 21.49 5.87
N HIS A 180 -70.64 21.29 7.05
CA HIS A 180 -69.28 21.76 7.33
C HIS A 180 -68.34 21.27 6.22
N ARG A 181 -67.55 22.18 5.62
CA ARG A 181 -66.63 21.86 4.52
C ARG A 181 -65.52 20.92 5.00
N VAL A 182 -65.77 19.62 4.97
CA VAL A 182 -64.73 18.60 5.17
C VAL A 182 -64.02 18.39 3.84
N HIS A 183 -62.73 18.76 3.77
CA HIS A 183 -61.88 18.44 2.63
C HIS A 183 -61.30 17.03 2.83
N LEU A 184 -61.81 16.05 2.09
CA LEU A 184 -61.25 14.70 2.05
C LEU A 184 -60.10 14.67 1.04
N TYR A 185 -58.95 14.16 1.47
CA TYR A 185 -57.77 13.95 0.63
C TYR A 185 -57.61 12.44 0.42
N ALA A 186 -57.68 11.98 -0.83
CA ALA A 186 -57.29 10.62 -1.17
C ALA A 186 -55.80 10.62 -1.52
N ILE A 187 -55.01 9.87 -0.74
CA ILE A 187 -53.57 9.72 -0.95
C ILE A 187 -53.35 8.40 -1.69
N GLU A 188 -52.95 8.48 -2.96
CA GLU A 188 -52.59 7.31 -3.76
C GLU A 188 -51.07 7.26 -3.93
N MET A 189 -50.49 6.09 -3.65
CA MET A 189 -49.06 5.88 -3.89
C MET A 189 -48.85 5.27 -5.27
N ASN A 190 -48.06 5.97 -6.11
CA ASN A 190 -47.58 5.39 -7.35
C ASN A 190 -46.51 4.35 -7.04
N GLN A 191 -46.91 3.08 -7.05
CA GLN A 191 -46.06 1.95 -6.68
C GLN A 191 -44.83 1.81 -7.58
N ASP A 192 -44.92 2.15 -8.86
CA ASP A 192 -43.80 2.03 -9.79
C ASP A 192 -42.72 3.08 -9.51
N VAL A 193 -43.12 4.34 -9.29
CA VAL A 193 -42.21 5.43 -8.93
C VAL A 193 -41.57 5.21 -7.56
N PHE A 194 -42.34 4.70 -6.59
CA PHE A 194 -41.81 4.32 -5.28
C PHE A 194 -40.79 3.18 -5.39
N THR A 195 -41.11 2.13 -6.16
CA THR A 195 -40.23 0.97 -6.35
C THR A 195 -38.94 1.39 -7.05
N GLN A 196 -39.00 2.29 -8.02
CA GLN A 196 -37.81 2.82 -8.70
C GLN A 196 -36.94 3.65 -7.76
N ALA A 197 -37.53 4.50 -6.92
CA ALA A 197 -36.81 5.28 -5.91
C ALA A 197 -36.15 4.36 -4.85
N MET A 198 -36.85 3.31 -4.41
CA MET A 198 -36.31 2.32 -3.48
C MET A 198 -35.17 1.49 -4.09
N ARG A 199 -35.27 1.10 -5.37
CA ARG A 199 -34.17 0.44 -6.08
C ARG A 199 -32.93 1.33 -6.15
N SER A 200 -33.09 2.60 -6.50
CA SER A 200 -31.97 3.56 -6.53
C SER A 200 -31.31 3.75 -5.16
N LEU A 201 -32.07 3.74 -4.06
CA LEU A 201 -31.52 3.77 -2.70
C LEU A 201 -30.76 2.49 -2.38
N LEU A 202 -31.36 1.33 -2.67
CA LEU A 202 -30.75 0.03 -2.37
C LEU A 202 -29.51 -0.22 -3.23
N ASP A 203 -29.50 0.23 -4.48
CA ASP A 203 -28.33 0.19 -5.35
C ASP A 203 -27.23 1.11 -4.82
N GLY A 204 -27.56 2.36 -4.44
CA GLY A 204 -26.59 3.26 -3.81
C GLY A 204 -25.99 2.71 -2.50
N LEU A 205 -26.81 2.12 -1.64
CA LEU A 205 -26.35 1.45 -0.42
C LEU A 205 -25.54 0.18 -0.72
N ARG A 206 -25.90 -0.57 -1.76
CA ARG A 206 -25.19 -1.78 -2.18
C ARG A 206 -23.83 -1.45 -2.75
N ASP A 207 -23.73 -0.38 -3.54
CA ASP A 207 -22.49 0.13 -4.09
C ASP A 207 -21.58 0.64 -2.96
N GLU A 208 -22.12 1.35 -1.97
CA GLU A 208 -21.38 1.74 -0.75
C GLU A 208 -20.85 0.53 0.04
N VAL A 209 -21.67 -0.51 0.22
CA VAL A 209 -21.25 -1.72 0.95
C VAL A 209 -20.21 -2.52 0.15
N SER A 210 -20.30 -2.54 -1.18
CA SER A 210 -19.30 -3.19 -2.05
C SER A 210 -17.98 -2.44 -1.96
N ASP A 211 -18.01 -1.12 -2.09
CA ASP A 211 -16.83 -0.24 -1.99
C ASP A 211 -16.17 -0.36 -0.61
N LEU A 212 -16.97 -0.41 0.47
CA LEU A 212 -16.44 -0.61 1.82
C LEU A 212 -15.71 -1.95 1.97
N LYS A 213 -16.24 -3.04 1.39
CA LYS A 213 -15.58 -4.36 1.44
C LYS A 213 -14.27 -4.36 0.67
N GLU A 214 -14.26 -3.81 -0.54
CA GLU A 214 -13.05 -3.67 -1.34
C GLU A 214 -11.98 -2.84 -0.61
N ARG A 215 -12.39 -1.77 0.08
CA ARG A 215 -11.49 -0.93 0.89
C ARG A 215 -10.92 -1.66 2.09
N VAL A 216 -11.70 -2.49 2.77
CA VAL A 216 -11.21 -3.32 3.87
C VAL A 216 -10.19 -4.35 3.37
N VAL A 217 -10.42 -4.95 2.20
CA VAL A 217 -9.47 -5.85 1.56
C VAL A 217 -8.19 -5.11 1.18
N ALA A 218 -8.28 -3.98 0.49
CA ALA A 218 -7.13 -3.18 0.09
C ALA A 218 -6.30 -2.69 1.29
N ALA A 219 -6.95 -2.29 2.38
CA ALA A 219 -6.25 -1.91 3.61
C ALA A 219 -5.54 -3.10 4.26
N LYS A 220 -6.15 -4.28 4.30
CA LYS A 220 -5.52 -5.51 4.80
C LYS A 220 -4.33 -5.92 3.93
N ASP A 221 -4.45 -5.85 2.62
CA ASP A 221 -3.36 -6.14 1.68
C ASP A 221 -2.19 -5.16 1.87
N ALA A 222 -2.48 -3.86 2.06
CA ALA A 222 -1.46 -2.86 2.35
C ALA A 222 -0.76 -3.10 3.71
N ILE A 223 -1.52 -3.49 4.74
CA ILE A 223 -0.96 -3.88 6.05
C ILE A 223 -0.06 -5.10 5.92
N LEU A 224 -0.43 -6.09 5.10
CA LEU A 224 0.41 -7.26 4.85
C LEU A 224 1.72 -6.90 4.15
N GLN A 225 1.70 -5.92 3.26
CA GLN A 225 2.86 -5.49 2.49
C GLN A 225 3.79 -4.54 3.23
N CYS A 226 3.30 -3.79 4.23
CA CYS A 226 4.14 -2.86 4.98
C CYS A 226 4.97 -3.54 6.07
N GLN A 227 6.07 -2.90 6.47
CA GLN A 227 6.84 -3.30 7.66
C GLN A 227 6.28 -2.62 8.91
N LEU A 228 5.82 -1.38 8.76
CA LEU A 228 5.23 -0.56 9.81
C LEU A 228 3.84 -0.10 9.43
N PHE A 229 2.91 -0.21 10.37
CA PHE A 229 1.55 0.28 10.25
C PHE A 229 1.36 1.55 11.09
N VAL A 230 1.32 2.71 10.45
CA VAL A 230 1.01 3.98 11.11
C VAL A 230 -0.49 4.22 11.05
N VAL A 231 -1.09 4.53 12.20
CA VAL A 231 -2.52 4.79 12.31
C VAL A 231 -2.73 6.17 12.92
N VAL A 232 -3.30 7.08 12.15
CA VAL A 232 -3.70 8.41 12.61
C VAL A 232 -5.10 8.31 13.19
N LEU A 233 -5.22 8.64 14.48
CA LEU A 233 -6.40 8.48 15.31
C LEU A 233 -6.80 9.81 15.92
N SER A 234 -8.11 10.00 16.07
CA SER A 234 -8.75 10.95 16.99
C SER A 234 -9.53 10.24 18.09
N ALA A 235 -9.96 11.01 19.09
CA ALA A 235 -10.86 10.52 20.14
C ALA A 235 -12.17 9.90 19.61
N GLU A 236 -12.63 10.34 18.43
CA GLU A 236 -13.86 9.84 17.79
C GLU A 236 -13.62 8.54 17.01
N SER A 237 -12.40 8.36 16.49
CA SER A 237 -12.05 7.27 15.59
C SER A 237 -11.69 5.96 16.29
N ILE A 238 -11.14 6.04 17.51
CA ILE A 238 -10.56 4.86 18.17
C ILE A 238 -11.60 3.81 18.54
N LEU A 239 -12.86 4.23 18.72
CA LEU A 239 -13.96 3.33 19.06
C LEU A 239 -14.68 2.78 17.83
N THR A 240 -14.19 3.08 16.62
CA THR A 240 -14.81 2.56 15.40
C THR A 240 -14.43 1.09 15.17
N SER A 241 -15.38 0.30 14.68
CA SER A 241 -15.14 -1.09 14.33
C SER A 241 -14.07 -1.23 13.25
N LEU A 242 -13.98 -0.27 12.33
CA LEU A 242 -12.96 -0.26 11.27
C LEU A 242 -11.54 -0.18 11.85
N VAL A 243 -11.28 0.76 12.76
CA VAL A 243 -9.97 0.91 13.41
C VAL A 243 -9.67 -0.34 14.23
N SER A 244 -10.64 -0.81 15.02
CA SER A 244 -10.49 -2.05 15.80
C SER A 244 -10.12 -3.26 14.93
N ASP A 245 -10.78 -3.43 13.78
CA ASP A 245 -10.50 -4.52 12.84
C ASP A 245 -9.10 -4.42 12.21
N GLN A 246 -8.67 -3.20 11.86
CA GLN A 246 -7.34 -2.95 11.30
C GLN A 246 -6.24 -3.22 12.33
N LEU A 247 -6.43 -2.78 13.57
CA LEU A 247 -5.49 -3.01 14.68
C LEU A 247 -5.38 -4.50 14.99
N ALA A 248 -6.52 -5.19 15.17
CA ALA A 248 -6.53 -6.63 15.43
C ALA A 248 -5.88 -7.43 14.30
N PHE A 249 -6.11 -7.04 13.03
CA PHE A 249 -5.48 -7.68 11.88
C PHE A 249 -3.96 -7.43 11.84
N ALA A 250 -3.52 -6.20 12.12
CA ALA A 250 -2.10 -5.88 12.18
C ALA A 250 -1.38 -6.65 13.30
N GLU A 251 -1.99 -6.74 14.48
CA GLU A 251 -1.48 -7.52 15.63
C GLU A 251 -1.38 -9.01 15.32
N ASP A 252 -2.43 -9.61 14.74
CA ASP A 252 -2.45 -11.02 14.31
C ASP A 252 -1.32 -11.32 13.32
N LYS A 253 -0.97 -10.35 12.46
CA LYS A 253 0.12 -10.47 11.48
C LYS A 253 1.48 -10.03 12.02
N GLY A 254 1.59 -9.73 13.31
CA GLY A 254 2.84 -9.31 13.96
C GLY A 254 3.41 -8.01 13.42
N LYS A 255 2.55 -7.15 12.84
CA LYS A 255 2.96 -5.84 12.32
C LYS A 255 3.20 -4.87 13.46
N ARG A 256 4.26 -4.07 13.35
CA ARG A 256 4.50 -3.00 14.32
C ARG A 256 3.54 -1.86 14.05
N ILE A 257 2.78 -1.48 15.08
CA ILE A 257 1.79 -0.42 15.01
C ILE A 257 2.39 0.86 15.59
N VAL A 258 2.30 1.98 14.88
CA VAL A 258 2.70 3.30 15.36
C VAL A 258 1.47 4.20 15.40
N PRO A 259 0.81 4.31 16.56
CA PRO A 259 -0.38 5.12 16.70
C PRO A 259 -0.01 6.60 16.83
N ILE A 260 -0.62 7.44 16.00
CA ILE A 260 -0.54 8.90 16.05
C ILE A 260 -1.90 9.43 16.50
N CYS A 261 -1.95 10.11 17.64
CA CYS A 261 -3.16 10.74 18.14
C CYS A 261 -3.15 12.24 17.82
N LEU A 262 -4.21 12.70 17.16
CA LEU A 262 -4.51 14.12 16.93
C LEU A 262 -5.40 14.64 18.06
N HIS A 263 -5.00 15.73 18.70
CA HIS A 263 -5.65 16.21 19.92
C HIS A 263 -5.80 17.73 19.96
N SER A 264 -6.93 18.20 20.50
CA SER A 264 -7.22 19.62 20.67
C SER A 264 -7.76 20.04 22.04
N ASN A 265 -7.75 19.19 23.09
CA ASN A 265 -7.82 19.52 24.55
C ASN A 265 -8.24 18.31 25.45
N GLY A 266 -7.54 18.17 26.58
CA GLY A 266 -7.12 16.96 27.33
C GLY A 266 -8.00 15.74 27.68
N ASP A 267 -9.13 15.45 27.05
CA ASP A 267 -9.97 14.29 27.47
C ASP A 267 -9.78 13.01 26.64
N GLY A 268 -9.55 11.87 27.32
CA GLY A 268 -9.60 10.51 26.74
C GLY A 268 -8.26 9.76 26.56
N MET A 269 -7.13 10.39 26.89
CA MET A 269 -5.77 9.85 26.68
C MET A 269 -5.47 8.57 27.45
N ASP A 270 -6.03 8.39 28.65
CA ASP A 270 -5.79 7.21 29.48
C ASP A 270 -6.29 5.91 28.86
N LYS A 271 -7.33 6.00 28.01
CA LYS A 271 -7.86 4.84 27.27
C LYS A 271 -6.95 4.47 26.10
N LEU A 272 -6.26 5.45 25.52
CA LEU A 272 -5.39 5.29 24.35
C LEU A 272 -4.05 4.66 24.72
N THR A 273 -3.44 5.10 25.82
CA THR A 273 -2.11 4.61 26.24
C THR A 273 -2.10 3.14 26.65
N GLY A 274 -3.23 2.61 27.16
CA GLY A 274 -3.37 1.21 27.52
C GLY A 274 -3.65 0.25 26.35
N LEU A 275 -4.02 0.78 25.18
CA LEU A 275 -4.38 -0.04 24.01
C LEU A 275 -3.20 -0.44 23.15
N PHE A 276 -2.09 0.32 23.21
CA PHE A 276 -0.94 0.09 22.35
C PHE A 276 0.26 -0.41 23.15
N GLN A 277 0.90 -1.46 22.65
CA GLN A 277 2.18 -1.93 23.19
C GLN A 277 3.33 -0.99 22.81
N THR A 278 3.13 -0.16 21.79
CA THR A 278 4.08 0.82 21.26
C THR A 278 3.79 2.22 21.76
N ARG A 279 4.81 3.09 21.74
CA ARG A 279 4.69 4.48 22.20
C ARG A 279 3.66 5.25 21.37
N LEU A 280 2.64 5.80 22.03
CA LEU A 280 1.67 6.71 21.42
C LEU A 280 2.30 8.07 21.10
N LEU A 281 2.25 8.49 19.85
CA LEU A 281 2.72 9.80 19.41
C LEU A 281 1.56 10.78 19.43
N VAL A 282 1.72 11.91 20.12
CA VAL A 282 0.64 12.88 20.31
C VAL A 282 0.99 14.18 19.58
N PHE A 283 0.10 14.61 18.68
CA PHE A 283 0.17 15.91 18.02
C PHE A 283 -0.97 16.77 18.56
N GLY A 284 -0.61 17.71 19.44
CA GLY A 284 -1.52 18.71 19.99
C GLY A 284 -1.33 20.08 19.33
N ASP A 285 -2.28 20.99 19.54
CA ASP A 285 -2.22 22.37 19.03
C ASP A 285 -0.95 23.14 19.48
N ASP A 286 -0.40 22.77 20.65
CA ASP A 286 0.80 23.39 21.24
C ASP A 286 2.13 22.75 20.80
N LEU A 287 2.08 21.53 20.26
CA LEU A 287 3.27 20.81 19.76
C LEU A 287 3.47 21.18 18.29
N GLY A 288 4.57 21.88 18.01
CA GLY A 288 4.95 22.18 16.62
C GLY A 288 5.04 20.90 15.80
N PHE A 289 4.40 20.88 14.63
CA PHE A 289 4.40 19.75 13.70
C PHE A 289 5.81 19.19 13.46
N GLU A 290 6.81 20.07 13.32
CA GLU A 290 8.22 19.70 13.14
C GLU A 290 8.77 18.85 14.30
N HIS A 291 8.52 19.24 15.55
CA HIS A 291 9.02 18.50 16.70
C HIS A 291 8.33 17.13 16.87
N GLY A 292 7.02 17.06 16.60
CA GLY A 292 6.31 15.78 16.57
C GLY A 292 6.82 14.87 15.45
N MET A 293 7.26 15.46 14.33
CA MET A 293 7.80 14.75 13.19
C MET A 293 9.19 14.18 13.43
N ASP A 294 10.08 14.94 14.07
CA ASP A 294 11.43 14.45 14.43
C ASP A 294 11.33 13.18 15.29
N ASN A 295 10.42 13.19 16.26
CA ASN A 295 10.13 12.04 17.11
C ASN A 295 9.53 10.84 16.34
N LEU A 296 8.73 11.12 15.31
CA LEU A 296 8.17 10.08 14.45
C LEU A 296 9.27 9.45 13.59
N VAL A 297 10.12 10.26 12.97
CA VAL A 297 11.22 9.79 12.11
C VAL A 297 12.22 8.97 12.91
N GLU A 298 12.61 9.42 14.11
CA GLU A 298 13.48 8.65 15.02
C GLU A 298 12.88 7.28 15.36
N CYS A 299 11.58 7.25 15.69
CA CYS A 299 10.85 6.00 15.92
C CYS A 299 10.86 5.11 14.66
N LEU A 300 10.62 5.67 13.48
CA LEU A 300 10.61 4.90 12.23
C LEU A 300 12.00 4.32 11.92
N ASP A 301 13.07 5.09 12.10
CA ASP A 301 14.44 4.65 11.82
C ASP A 301 14.87 3.50 12.73
N GLU A 302 14.64 3.59 14.05
CA GLU A 302 14.92 2.49 14.97
C GLU A 302 14.19 1.21 14.58
N ASN A 303 12.94 1.35 14.16
CA ASN A 303 12.09 0.21 13.79
C ASN A 303 12.46 -0.40 12.43
N VAL A 304 12.80 0.42 11.42
CA VAL A 304 13.26 -0.04 10.11
C VAL A 304 14.61 -0.76 10.22
N GLN A 305 15.51 -0.29 11.09
CA GLN A 305 16.80 -0.94 11.32
C GLN A 305 16.66 -2.29 12.06
N GLN A 306 15.77 -2.39 13.06
CA GLN A 306 15.50 -3.65 13.75
C GLN A 306 14.77 -4.69 12.87
N ALA A 307 13.89 -4.25 11.95
CA ALA A 307 13.26 -5.12 10.97
C ALA A 307 14.29 -5.71 9.98
N LYS A 308 15.35 -4.97 9.63
CA LYS A 308 16.46 -5.48 8.82
C LYS A 308 17.28 -6.56 9.56
N ALA A 309 17.52 -6.38 10.86
CA ALA A 309 18.31 -7.31 11.66
C ALA A 309 17.62 -8.66 11.93
N SER A 310 16.30 -8.66 12.08
CA SER A 310 15.52 -9.89 12.35
C SER A 310 15.43 -10.84 11.15
N VAL A 311 15.51 -10.32 9.92
CA VAL A 311 15.61 -11.16 8.70
C VAL A 311 16.96 -11.88 8.60
N HIS A 312 18.04 -11.28 9.11
CA HIS A 312 19.37 -11.91 9.10
C HIS A 312 19.49 -13.07 10.09
N GLN A 313 18.80 -13.02 11.23
CA GLN A 313 18.84 -14.14 12.20
C GLN A 313 18.12 -15.39 11.68
N VAL A 314 17.02 -15.25 10.94
CA VAL A 314 16.30 -16.41 10.37
C VAL A 314 17.12 -17.10 9.26
N ALA A 315 17.92 -16.36 8.50
CA ALA A 315 18.81 -16.92 7.48
C ALA A 315 20.02 -17.64 8.08
N ASP A 316 20.61 -17.11 9.17
CA ASP A 316 21.71 -17.77 9.88
C ASP A 316 21.26 -19.01 10.65
N ASP A 317 20.05 -19.00 11.23
CA ASP A 317 19.50 -20.15 11.94
C ASP A 317 19.12 -21.27 10.97
N THR A 318 18.55 -20.96 9.80
CA THR A 318 18.28 -21.99 8.77
C THR A 318 19.55 -22.57 8.14
N ALA A 319 20.62 -21.78 8.01
CA ALA A 319 21.92 -22.28 7.58
C ALA A 319 22.55 -23.23 8.63
N LYS A 320 22.47 -22.88 9.93
CA LYS A 320 23.00 -23.71 11.03
C LYS A 320 22.25 -25.03 11.19
N THR A 321 20.91 -25.03 11.14
CA THR A 321 20.14 -26.27 11.24
C THR A 321 20.46 -27.21 10.07
N SER A 322 20.68 -26.66 8.86
CA SER A 322 21.05 -27.48 7.69
C SER A 322 22.44 -28.11 7.79
N THR A 323 23.39 -27.46 8.46
CA THR A 323 24.74 -28.01 8.65
C THR A 323 24.80 -29.04 9.79
N ASP A 324 24.06 -28.83 10.87
CA ASP A 324 24.04 -29.76 12.01
C ASP A 324 23.29 -31.06 11.65
N ASP A 325 22.19 -30.98 10.89
CA ASP A 325 21.45 -32.15 10.41
C ASP A 325 22.25 -33.03 9.42
N ILE A 326 23.20 -32.45 8.69
CA ILE A 326 24.08 -33.19 7.76
C ILE A 326 25.24 -33.87 8.51
N ILE A 327 25.72 -33.27 9.61
CA ILE A 327 26.81 -33.83 10.42
C ILE A 327 26.30 -35.01 11.26
N ASP A 328 25.09 -34.94 11.82
CA ASP A 328 24.50 -36.05 12.57
C ASP A 328 24.06 -37.23 11.69
N ALA A 329 23.90 -37.03 10.38
CA ALA A 329 23.63 -38.11 9.42
C ALA A 329 24.90 -38.84 8.93
N LEU A 330 26.10 -38.33 9.27
CA LEU A 330 27.40 -38.84 8.79
C LEU A 330 28.33 -39.35 9.90
N LEU A 331 27.87 -39.39 11.16
CA LEU A 331 28.55 -40.02 12.31
C LEU A 331 27.78 -41.26 12.79
#